data_AF-A0A9X9Q0Y8-F1
#
_entry.id   AF-A0A9X9Q0Y8-F1
#
_cell.length_a   1.000
_cell.length_b   1.000
_cell.length_c   1.000
_cell.angle_alpha   90.00
_cell.angle_beta   90.00
_cell.angle_gamma   90.00
#
_symmetry.space_group_name_H-M   'P 1'
#
loop_
_entity.id
_entity.type
_entity.pdbx_description
1 polymer ?
#
loop_
_entity_poly.entity_id
_entity_poly.type
_entity_poly.pdbx_seq_one_letter_code
_entity_poly.pdbx_strand_id
1 'polypeptide(L)'
;MQDARVPGFCGALAGGEEPAFVLLDSDAAGDRLFATYVLDPTRGSLRSAGTPVHFPRGGGAPGPDPSCWFEPHVICNGGVEPSLVFIGFLLVVGVGLMGAFLAHYLRHRLLHIQMVSGPNKIILTLDDITFLHPHGGSSRKV
;
A
#
# COMPACT_ATOMS: atom_id res chain seq x y z
N MET A 1 -21.76 -6.57 39.92
CA MET A 1 -20.31 -6.26 40.00
C MET A 1 -20.20 -4.91 40.67
N GLN A 2 -19.58 -4.83 41.84
CA GLN A 2 -19.42 -3.57 42.57
C GLN A 2 -18.08 -2.94 42.17
N ASP A 3 -18.11 -1.66 41.81
CA ASP A 3 -16.91 -0.91 41.53
C ASP A 3 -16.08 -0.75 42.81
N ALA A 4 -14.80 -1.11 42.76
CA ALA A 4 -13.89 -0.89 43.87
C ALA A 4 -13.52 0.60 43.95
N ARG A 5 -13.83 1.24 45.09
CA ARG A 5 -13.47 2.62 45.39
C ARG A 5 -12.25 2.63 46.31
N VAL A 6 -11.10 3.02 45.77
CA VAL A 6 -9.83 3.06 46.50
C VAL A 6 -9.66 4.44 47.17
N PRO A 7 -9.28 4.52 48.46
CA PRO A 7 -9.00 5.80 49.13
C PRO A 7 -7.90 6.58 48.39
N GLY A 8 -8.13 7.86 48.09
CA GLY A 8 -7.21 8.69 47.30
C GLY A 8 -7.37 8.56 45.77
N PHE A 9 -8.29 7.72 45.29
CA PHE A 9 -8.58 7.54 43.87
C PHE A 9 -10.02 8.01 43.56
N CYS A 10 -10.16 8.95 42.62
CA CYS A 10 -11.45 9.54 42.23
C CYS A 10 -12.16 8.80 41.09
N GLY A 11 -11.92 7.48 40.94
CA GLY A 11 -12.51 6.65 39.90
C GLY A 11 -13.09 5.34 40.46
N ALA A 12 -13.96 4.72 39.66
CA ALA A 12 -14.47 3.37 39.89
C ALA A 12 -13.64 2.40 39.04
N LEU A 13 -13.00 1.41 39.68
CA LEU A 13 -12.33 0.34 38.95
C LEU A 13 -13.40 -0.66 38.52
N ALA A 14 -13.68 -0.71 37.21
CA ALA A 14 -14.73 -1.55 36.65
C ALA A 14 -14.41 -3.04 36.80
N GLY A 15 -15.10 -3.71 37.72
CA GLY A 15 -15.47 -5.12 37.66
C GLY A 15 -14.37 -6.19 37.85
N GLY A 16 -14.40 -6.83 39.03
CA GLY A 16 -13.92 -8.19 39.26
C GLY A 16 -12.51 -8.28 39.85
N GLU A 17 -12.46 -8.48 41.19
CA GLU A 17 -11.24 -8.48 42.01
C GLU A 17 -10.51 -7.14 41.97
N GLU A 18 -10.01 -6.68 43.12
CA GLU A 18 -9.26 -5.42 43.21
C GLU A 18 -8.04 -5.54 42.26
N PRO A 19 -7.92 -4.71 41.21
CA PRO A 19 -6.80 -4.85 40.29
C PRO A 19 -5.53 -4.56 41.05
N ALA A 20 -4.61 -5.52 41.08
CA ALA A 20 -3.39 -5.44 41.87
C ALA A 20 -2.56 -4.19 41.53
N PHE A 21 -2.62 -3.71 40.28
CA PHE A 21 -1.93 -2.50 39.85
C PHE A 21 -2.72 -1.73 38.79
N VAL A 22 -2.69 -0.40 38.90
CA VAL A 22 -3.35 0.56 38.00
C VAL A 22 -2.34 1.62 37.59
N LEU A 23 -2.30 1.96 36.30
CA LEU A 23 -1.50 3.07 35.78
C LEU A 23 -2.31 4.36 35.87
N LEU A 24 -1.73 5.35 36.54
CA LEU A 24 -2.30 6.67 36.73
C LEU A 24 -1.54 7.69 35.91
N ASP A 25 -2.27 8.64 35.33
CA ASP A 25 -1.71 9.72 34.52
C ASP A 25 -2.39 11.06 34.83
N SER A 26 -1.66 12.15 34.64
CA SER A 26 -2.17 13.52 34.83
C SER A 26 -2.58 14.10 33.48
N ASP A 27 -3.72 14.78 33.44
CA ASP A 27 -4.17 15.53 32.25
C ASP A 27 -3.51 16.91 32.11
N ALA A 28 -2.57 17.24 33.01
CA ALA A 28 -1.93 18.54 33.15
C ALA A 28 -2.88 19.74 33.39
N ALA A 29 -4.19 19.50 33.58
CA ALA A 29 -5.18 20.54 33.84
C ALA A 29 -5.35 20.81 35.34
N GLY A 30 -4.98 19.85 36.19
CA GLY A 30 -5.08 19.99 37.65
C GLY A 30 -4.17 19.05 38.41
N ASP A 31 -4.47 18.89 39.69
CA ASP A 31 -3.78 18.03 40.66
C ASP A 31 -4.32 16.59 40.70
N ARG A 32 -5.23 16.26 39.78
CA ARG A 32 -5.89 14.97 39.73
C ARG A 32 -5.18 14.01 38.79
N LEU A 33 -5.20 12.74 39.19
CA LEU A 33 -4.72 11.62 38.38
C LEU A 33 -5.89 10.75 37.94
N PHE A 34 -5.80 10.24 36.73
CA PHE A 34 -6.82 9.41 36.09
C PHE A 34 -6.24 8.04 35.74
N ALA A 35 -7.04 6.98 35.88
CA ALA A 35 -6.63 5.63 35.50
C ALA A 35 -6.65 5.49 33.97
N THR A 36 -5.50 5.20 33.38
CA THR A 36 -5.37 4.98 31.93
C THR A 36 -5.35 3.50 31.59
N TYR A 37 -4.69 2.68 32.42
CA TYR A 37 -4.60 1.24 32.24
C TYR A 37 -4.70 0.48 33.56
N VAL A 38 -5.15 -0.77 33.47
CA VAL A 38 -5.16 -1.75 34.54
C VAL A 38 -4.20 -2.88 34.18
N LEU A 39 -3.29 -3.25 35.07
CA LEU A 39 -2.39 -4.37 34.87
C LEU A 39 -3.08 -5.67 35.28
N ASP A 40 -3.10 -6.64 34.36
CA ASP A 40 -3.41 -8.02 34.69
C ASP A 40 -2.11 -8.76 35.00
N PRO A 41 -1.78 -9.03 36.29
CA PRO A 41 -0.55 -9.69 36.66
C PRO A 41 -0.52 -11.15 36.21
N THR A 42 -1.69 -11.78 35.99
CA THR A 42 -1.76 -13.17 35.53
C THR A 42 -1.45 -13.30 34.04
N ARG A 43 -1.80 -12.28 33.25
CA ARG A 43 -1.58 -12.24 31.80
C ARG A 43 -0.34 -11.44 31.39
N GLY A 44 0.25 -10.67 32.31
CA GLY A 44 1.34 -9.75 32.01
C GLY A 44 0.96 -8.65 31.01
N SER A 45 -0.32 -8.25 30.99
CA SER A 45 -0.87 -7.35 29.96
C SER A 45 -1.59 -6.16 30.58
N LEU A 46 -1.47 -4.99 29.95
CA LEU A 46 -2.24 -3.80 30.30
C LEU A 46 -3.59 -3.81 29.55
N ARG A 47 -4.67 -3.55 30.27
CA ARG A 47 -6.02 -3.32 29.73
C ARG A 47 -6.37 -1.85 29.83
N SER A 48 -6.89 -1.26 28.77
CA SER A 48 -7.30 0.15 28.80
C SER A 48 -8.45 0.35 29.80
N ALA A 49 -8.35 1.39 30.63
CA ALA A 49 -9.40 1.82 31.55
C ALA A 49 -10.39 2.81 30.91
N GLY A 50 -10.23 3.13 29.63
CA GLY A 50 -11.09 4.05 28.88
C GLY A 50 -10.62 5.51 28.88
N THR A 51 -9.67 5.88 29.74
CA THR A 51 -9.00 7.20 29.68
C THR A 51 -7.70 7.11 28.87
N PRO A 52 -7.49 7.98 27.86
CA PRO A 52 -6.26 7.98 27.08
C PRO A 52 -5.08 8.53 27.88
N VAL A 53 -3.86 8.14 27.49
CA VAL A 53 -2.61 8.69 28.05
C VAL A 53 -2.41 10.11 27.54
N HIS A 54 -2.09 11.01 28.45
CA HIS A 54 -1.76 12.39 28.20
C HIS A 54 -0.28 12.54 27.90
N PHE A 55 0.04 12.99 26.69
CA PHE A 55 1.40 13.38 26.34
C PHE A 55 1.54 14.91 26.45
N PRO A 56 2.67 15.41 27.00
CA PRO A 56 2.90 16.84 27.18
C PRO A 56 2.67 17.64 25.90
N ARG A 57 2.17 18.88 26.06
CA ARG A 57 1.85 19.80 24.96
C ARG A 57 0.75 19.28 24.01
N GLY A 58 -0.06 18.30 24.45
CA GLY A 58 -1.07 17.67 23.61
C GLY A 58 -0.49 16.90 22.43
N GLY A 59 0.77 16.46 22.56
CA GLY A 59 1.44 15.67 21.53
C GLY A 59 0.83 14.27 21.37
N GLY A 60 1.25 13.58 20.32
CA GLY A 60 0.99 12.14 20.18
C GLY A 60 1.91 11.32 21.07
N ALA A 61 1.66 10.00 21.12
CA ALA A 61 2.59 9.06 21.74
C ALA A 61 3.99 9.18 21.09
N PRO A 62 5.06 8.98 21.86
CA PRO A 62 6.40 8.96 21.29
C PRO A 62 6.51 7.83 20.25
N GLY A 63 7.46 7.97 19.33
CA GLY A 63 7.68 6.99 18.26
C GLY A 63 7.91 5.57 18.80
N PRO A 64 7.82 4.53 17.96
CA PRO A 64 7.95 3.14 18.43
C PRO A 64 9.34 2.78 18.97
N ASP A 65 10.37 3.60 18.74
CA ASP A 65 11.75 3.35 19.16
C ASP A 65 12.07 4.02 20.51
N PRO A 66 12.12 3.27 21.63
CA PRO A 66 12.33 3.84 22.95
C PRO A 66 13.73 4.39 23.17
N SER A 67 14.73 3.89 22.45
CA SER A 67 16.14 4.29 22.62
C SER A 67 16.37 5.77 22.28
N CYS A 68 15.61 6.33 21.36
CA CYS A 68 15.82 7.68 20.86
C CYS A 68 14.86 8.73 21.43
N TRP A 69 13.89 8.35 22.28
CA TRP A 69 12.87 9.27 22.82
C TRP A 69 13.45 10.53 23.47
N PHE A 70 14.65 10.39 24.05
CA PHE A 70 15.34 11.45 24.77
C PHE A 70 16.54 12.01 24.00
N GLU A 71 16.69 11.67 22.72
CA GLU A 71 17.79 12.11 21.86
C GLU A 71 17.30 13.20 20.88
N PRO A 72 17.59 14.48 21.16
CA PRO A 72 17.01 15.60 20.39
C PRO A 72 17.53 15.71 18.94
N HIS A 73 18.54 14.94 18.58
CA HIS A 73 19.16 14.95 17.25
C HIS A 73 18.84 13.71 16.41
N VAL A 74 18.02 12.79 16.94
CA VAL A 74 17.66 11.53 16.29
C VAL A 74 16.16 11.50 16.07
N ILE A 75 15.75 11.20 14.84
CA ILE A 75 14.33 11.09 14.50
C ILE A 75 13.85 9.66 14.79
N CYS A 76 12.96 9.51 15.77
CA CYS A 76 12.36 8.23 16.18
C CYS A 76 11.25 7.76 15.26
N ASN A 77 11.60 7.23 14.09
CA ASN A 77 10.63 6.83 13.07
C ASN A 77 10.29 5.33 13.04
N GLY A 78 10.83 4.49 13.94
CA GLY A 78 10.57 3.04 13.88
C GLY A 78 11.27 2.31 12.74
N GLY A 79 12.25 2.97 12.10
CA GLY A 79 12.85 2.52 10.85
C GLY A 79 12.06 2.95 9.60
N VAL A 80 12.12 2.12 8.54
CA VAL A 80 11.42 2.39 7.27
C VAL A 80 9.99 1.87 7.37
N GLU A 81 9.00 2.73 7.10
CA GLU A 81 7.59 2.37 7.17
C GLU A 81 7.26 1.22 6.18
N PRO A 82 6.71 0.07 6.64
CA PRO A 82 6.40 -1.07 5.77
C PRO A 82 5.48 -0.70 4.60
N SER A 83 4.57 0.26 4.82
CA SER A 83 3.68 0.83 3.81
C SER A 83 4.45 1.39 2.62
N LEU A 84 5.52 2.16 2.89
CA LEU A 84 6.34 2.80 1.88
C LEU A 84 7.14 1.76 1.07
N VAL A 85 7.67 0.73 1.74
CA VAL A 85 8.37 -0.38 1.08
C VAL A 85 7.42 -1.11 0.14
N PHE A 86 6.20 -1.40 0.60
CA PHE A 86 5.19 -2.08 -0.19
C PHE A 86 4.75 -1.26 -1.41
N ILE A 87 4.50 0.03 -1.24
CA ILE A 87 4.16 0.94 -2.35
C ILE A 87 5.31 1.01 -3.35
N GLY A 88 6.55 1.14 -2.88
CA GLY A 88 7.74 1.15 -3.73
C GLY A 88 7.87 -0.13 -4.57
N PHE A 89 7.65 -1.29 -3.95
CA PHE A 89 7.66 -2.58 -4.64
C PHE A 89 6.58 -2.65 -5.72
N LEU A 90 5.34 -2.26 -5.41
CA LEU A 90 4.25 -2.22 -6.39
C LEU A 90 4.54 -1.29 -7.57
N LEU A 91 5.19 -0.16 -7.31
CA LEU A 91 5.58 0.81 -8.34
C LEU A 91 6.60 0.20 -9.30
N VAL A 92 7.64 -0.47 -8.77
CA VAL A 92 8.66 -1.16 -9.58
C VAL A 92 8.04 -2.25 -10.44
N VAL A 93 7.17 -3.07 -9.87
CA VAL A 93 6.45 -4.12 -10.61
C VAL A 93 5.55 -3.50 -11.69
N GLY A 94 4.80 -2.45 -11.36
CA GLY A 94 3.93 -1.76 -12.31
C GLY A 94 4.68 -1.17 -13.50
N VAL A 95 5.81 -0.50 -13.26
CA VAL A 95 6.68 0.03 -14.32
C VAL A 95 7.25 -1.10 -15.17
N GLY A 96 7.68 -2.21 -14.55
CA GLY A 96 8.19 -3.39 -15.26
C GLY A 96 7.14 -4.02 -16.19
N LEU A 97 5.92 -4.22 -15.70
CA LEU A 97 4.81 -4.76 -16.49
C LEU A 97 4.40 -3.82 -17.62
N MET A 98 4.32 -2.51 -17.34
CA MET A 98 3.98 -1.52 -18.36
C MET A 98 5.06 -1.43 -19.45
N GLY A 99 6.33 -1.51 -19.09
CA GLY A 99 7.46 -1.58 -20.02
C GLY A 99 7.43 -2.85 -20.88
N ALA A 100 7.18 -4.01 -20.26
CA ALA A 100 7.06 -5.28 -20.98
C ALA A 100 5.88 -5.29 -21.96
N PHE A 101 4.72 -4.77 -21.54
CA PHE A 101 3.54 -4.61 -22.39
C PHE A 101 3.82 -3.69 -23.59
N LEU A 102 4.43 -2.52 -23.35
CA LEU A 102 4.79 -1.59 -24.42
C LEU A 102 5.79 -2.22 -25.40
N ALA A 103 6.82 -2.90 -24.90
CA ALA A 103 7.78 -3.60 -25.74
C ALA A 103 7.12 -4.71 -26.58
N HIS A 104 6.20 -5.48 -25.98
CA HIS A 104 5.43 -6.49 -26.69
C HIS A 104 4.55 -5.87 -27.78
N TYR A 105 3.84 -4.79 -27.47
CA TYR A 105 2.98 -4.09 -28.41
C TYR A 105 3.78 -3.51 -29.59
N LEU A 106 4.92 -2.86 -29.32
CA LEU A 106 5.80 -2.34 -30.36
C LEU A 106 6.36 -3.45 -31.26
N ARG A 107 6.83 -4.56 -30.67
CA ARG A 107 7.30 -5.73 -31.44
C ARG A 107 6.17 -6.31 -32.29
N HIS A 108 4.98 -6.49 -31.73
CA HIS A 108 3.83 -7.00 -32.45
C HIS A 108 3.46 -6.08 -33.62
N ARG A 109 3.43 -4.76 -33.41
CA ARG A 109 3.17 -3.78 -34.46
C ARG A 109 4.22 -3.80 -35.56
N LEU A 110 5.51 -3.83 -35.21
CA LEU A 110 6.61 -3.88 -36.18
C LEU A 110 6.58 -5.18 -37.00
N LEU A 111 6.38 -6.33 -36.36
CA LEU A 111 6.25 -7.62 -37.04
C LEU A 111 5.02 -7.63 -37.96
N HIS A 112 3.88 -7.09 -37.52
CA HIS A 112 2.68 -7.04 -38.35
C HIS A 112 2.82 -6.08 -39.55
N ILE A 113 3.53 -4.97 -39.39
CA ILE A 113 3.89 -4.08 -40.51
C ILE A 113 4.84 -4.77 -41.47
N GLN A 114 5.83 -5.51 -40.96
CA GLN A 114 6.73 -6.32 -41.79
C GLN A 114 6.00 -7.47 -42.50
N MET A 115 4.94 -8.03 -41.94
CA MET A 115 4.13 -9.05 -42.64
C MET A 115 3.24 -8.43 -43.74
N VAL A 116 2.65 -7.25 -43.50
CA VAL A 116 1.87 -6.51 -44.52
C VAL A 116 2.76 -5.91 -45.61
N SER A 117 4.03 -5.65 -45.30
CA SER A 117 5.03 -5.07 -46.21
C SER A 117 6.22 -5.99 -46.46
N GLY A 118 6.02 -7.32 -46.38
CA GLY A 118 7.10 -8.30 -46.39
C GLY A 118 8.02 -8.21 -47.61
N PRO A 119 9.28 -8.70 -47.51
CA PRO A 119 10.24 -8.70 -48.61
C PRO A 119 9.76 -9.50 -49.83
N ASN A 120 8.76 -10.37 -49.65
CA ASN A 120 8.05 -11.08 -50.70
C ASN A 120 6.65 -10.49 -50.94
N LYS A 121 6.49 -9.16 -50.98
CA LYS A 121 5.48 -8.62 -51.89
C LYS A 121 5.91 -9.11 -53.27
N ILE A 122 5.18 -10.08 -53.81
CA ILE A 122 5.13 -10.36 -55.24
C ILE A 122 4.68 -9.03 -55.85
N ILE A 123 5.65 -8.16 -56.14
CA ILE A 123 5.45 -7.02 -57.00
C ILE A 123 5.26 -7.69 -58.36
N LEU A 124 4.02 -8.03 -58.67
CA LEU A 124 3.61 -8.23 -60.04
C LEU A 124 3.80 -6.86 -60.70
N THR A 125 5.01 -6.62 -61.21
CA THR A 125 5.27 -5.50 -62.11
C THR A 125 4.32 -5.67 -63.28
N LEU A 126 3.66 -4.58 -63.69
CA LEU A 126 2.73 -4.60 -64.84
C LEU A 126 3.39 -5.20 -66.11
N ASP A 127 4.73 -5.18 -66.14
CA ASP A 127 5.58 -5.74 -67.19
C ASP A 127 5.56 -7.28 -67.30
N ASP A 128 5.14 -8.03 -66.26
CA ASP A 128 5.06 -9.51 -66.28
C ASP A 128 3.63 -10.05 -66.48
N ILE A 129 2.66 -9.16 -66.74
CA ILE A 129 1.27 -9.55 -66.99
C ILE A 129 1.07 -9.79 -68.49
N THR A 130 1.34 -11.00 -68.97
CA THR A 130 1.00 -11.35 -70.36
C THR A 130 -0.53 -11.52 -70.49
N PHE A 131 -1.20 -10.53 -71.07
CA PHE A 131 -2.61 -10.64 -71.47
C PHE A 131 -2.74 -11.70 -72.58
N LEU A 132 -3.24 -12.88 -72.21
CA LEU A 132 -3.67 -13.90 -73.15
C LEU A 132 -4.86 -13.34 -73.93
N HIS A 133 -4.65 -12.96 -75.19
CA HIS A 133 -5.73 -12.59 -76.09
C HIS A 133 -6.55 -13.84 -76.42
N PRO A 134 -7.88 -13.84 -76.24
CA PRO A 134 -8.70 -14.96 -76.66
C PRO A 134 -8.63 -15.08 -78.19
N HIS A 135 -7.98 -16.14 -78.66
CA HIS A 135 -7.98 -16.49 -80.07
C HIS A 135 -9.31 -17.14 -80.44
N GLY A 136 -10.02 -16.52 -81.38
CA GLY A 136 -10.84 -17.24 -82.36
C GLY A 136 -12.35 -17.12 -82.18
N GLY A 137 -12.96 -16.34 -83.08
CA GLY A 137 -14.39 -16.39 -83.39
C GLY A 137 -14.66 -15.83 -84.78
N SER A 138 -14.35 -16.62 -85.81
CA SER A 138 -14.70 -16.35 -87.21
C SER A 138 -16.21 -16.53 -87.46
N SER A 139 -16.88 -15.50 -87.99
CA SER A 139 -18.05 -15.55 -88.90
C SER A 139 -18.81 -14.23 -88.80
N ARG A 140 -19.39 -13.63 -89.83
CA ARG A 140 -19.54 -13.88 -91.27
C ARG A 140 -20.20 -12.59 -91.80
N LYS A 141 -19.85 -12.16 -93.02
CA LYS A 141 -20.51 -11.06 -93.76
C LYS A 141 -22.04 -11.24 -93.83
N VAL A 142 -22.79 -10.17 -93.58
CA VAL A 142 -23.95 -9.70 -94.37
C VAL A 142 -23.92 -8.19 -94.38
#